data_AF-A0A9P0PER1-F1
#
_entry.id   AF-A0A9P0PER1-F1
#
_cell.length_a   1.000
_cell.length_b   1.000
_cell.length_c   1.000
_cell.angle_alpha   90.00
_cell.angle_beta   90.00
_cell.angle_gamma   90.00
#
_symmetry.space_group_name_H-M   'P 1'
#
loop_
_entity.id
_entity.type
_entity.pdbx_description
1 polymer ?
#
loop_
_entity_poly.entity_id
_entity_poly.type
_entity_poly.pdbx_seq_one_letter_code
_entity_poly.pdbx_strand_id
1 'polypeptide(L)'
;MDLNFVQADNSNLPKVDALMVAFFFKNNADYYAAELKHVKTTMSGRESYGDDAIGYVQLHREHGLCTLKCKICPEHKVRSKAYNVTMVINENESEVISCQCHGCAASAGGCKHAVAFLMWVHRRSEEPPSTSVECYWKKPTLSRVGTTLKYITVQQMSKKEVPHKPSTSALYTDFIGSQKKKTSTL
;
A
#
# COMPACT_ATOMS: atom_id res chain seq x y z
N MET A 1 -11.43 6.46 13.19
CA MET A 1 -10.37 5.77 13.93
C MET A 1 -11.05 5.17 15.14
N ASP A 2 -10.73 3.92 15.46
CA ASP A 2 -11.36 3.22 16.58
C ASP A 2 -10.72 3.68 17.90
N LEU A 3 -11.44 3.55 19.01
CA LEU A 3 -10.92 3.90 20.34
C LEU A 3 -9.69 3.04 20.67
N ASN A 4 -8.63 3.68 21.18
CA ASN A 4 -7.31 3.10 21.48
C ASN A 4 -6.48 2.64 20.27
N PHE A 5 -6.93 2.86 19.03
CA PHE A 5 -6.14 2.60 17.84
C PHE A 5 -5.31 3.82 17.43
N VAL A 6 -4.10 3.57 16.95
CA VAL A 6 -3.21 4.58 16.37
C VAL A 6 -3.10 4.39 14.86
N GLN A 7 -2.73 5.46 14.15
CA GLN A 7 -2.50 5.40 12.70
C GLN A 7 -1.26 4.57 12.41
N ALA A 8 -1.35 3.65 11.46
CA ALA A 8 -0.19 2.90 11.05
C ALA A 8 0.73 3.75 10.15
N ASP A 9 2.03 3.59 10.37
CA ASP A 9 3.11 4.13 9.58
C ASP A 9 4.23 3.08 9.45
N ASN A 10 5.26 3.39 8.69
CA ASN A 10 6.40 2.49 8.49
C ASN A 10 7.24 2.23 9.77
N SER A 11 7.07 3.01 10.83
CA SER A 11 7.81 2.87 12.09
C SER A 11 7.12 1.98 13.11
N ASN A 12 5.80 1.80 12.98
CA ASN A 12 4.99 1.17 14.02
C ASN A 12 4.30 -0.13 13.60
N LEU A 13 4.48 -0.61 12.37
CA LEU A 13 3.97 -1.91 11.94
C LEU A 13 4.62 -3.07 12.72
N PRO A 14 3.85 -4.13 13.05
CA PRO A 14 4.44 -5.35 13.60
C PRO A 14 5.28 -6.04 12.54
N LYS A 15 6.33 -6.73 12.99
CA LYS A 15 7.13 -7.58 12.10
C LYS A 15 6.32 -8.81 11.71
N VAL A 16 6.24 -9.09 10.41
CA VAL A 16 5.63 -10.30 9.86
C VAL A 16 6.61 -10.91 8.88
N ASP A 17 7.27 -12.00 9.30
CA ASP A 17 8.22 -12.70 8.45
C ASP A 17 7.56 -13.77 7.56
N ALA A 18 8.33 -14.30 6.60
CA ALA A 18 7.84 -15.33 5.70
C ALA A 18 7.43 -16.64 6.39
N LEU A 19 8.03 -16.98 7.54
CA LEU A 19 7.67 -18.18 8.30
C LEU A 19 6.32 -17.99 9.00
N MET A 20 6.05 -16.82 9.56
CA MET A 20 4.75 -16.45 10.13
C MET A 20 3.63 -16.59 9.10
N VAL A 21 3.86 -16.09 7.89
CA VAL A 21 2.92 -16.23 6.77
C VAL A 21 2.72 -17.70 6.40
N ALA A 22 3.80 -18.48 6.32
CA ALA A 22 3.73 -19.90 6.00
C ALA A 22 2.98 -20.72 7.06
N PHE A 23 3.25 -20.48 8.35
CA PHE A 23 2.55 -21.12 9.46
C PHE A 23 1.08 -20.74 9.49
N PHE A 24 0.75 -19.47 9.23
CA PHE A 24 -0.63 -19.03 9.10
C PHE A 24 -1.37 -19.83 8.02
N PHE A 25 -0.84 -19.93 6.81
CA PHE A 25 -1.50 -20.70 5.75
C PHE A 25 -1.57 -22.20 6.02
N LYS A 26 -0.56 -22.76 6.70
CA LYS A 26 -0.54 -24.17 7.09
C LYS A 26 -1.62 -24.50 8.13
N ASN A 27 -1.80 -23.62 9.12
CA ASN A 27 -2.67 -23.87 10.26
C ASN A 27 -4.14 -23.47 10.03
N ASN A 28 -4.43 -22.75 8.94
CA ASN A 28 -5.78 -22.30 8.62
C ASN A 28 -6.38 -23.11 7.44
N ALA A 29 -7.33 -23.99 7.77
CA ALA A 29 -8.02 -24.84 6.80
C ALA A 29 -8.69 -24.06 5.67
N ASP A 30 -9.17 -22.85 5.95
CA ASP A 30 -9.80 -21.93 4.99
C ASP A 30 -8.88 -21.55 3.82
N TYR A 31 -7.57 -21.67 3.98
CA TYR A 31 -6.56 -21.37 2.95
C TYR A 31 -5.85 -22.62 2.43
N TYR A 32 -6.06 -23.78 3.05
CA TYR A 32 -5.46 -25.06 2.68
C TYR A 32 -6.16 -25.74 1.50
N ALA A 33 -7.41 -25.35 1.20
CA ALA A 33 -8.21 -25.92 0.13
C ALA A 33 -7.55 -25.77 -1.25
N ALA A 34 -7.56 -26.85 -2.04
CA ALA A 34 -6.88 -26.95 -3.33
C ALA A 34 -7.27 -25.86 -4.36
N GLU A 35 -8.47 -25.29 -4.24
CA GLU A 35 -8.97 -24.25 -5.16
C GLU A 35 -8.36 -22.86 -4.98
N LEU A 36 -7.74 -22.59 -3.82
CA LEU A 36 -7.03 -21.34 -3.55
C LEU A 36 -5.55 -21.42 -3.94
N LYS A 37 -5.04 -22.62 -4.23
CA LYS A 37 -3.60 -22.92 -4.20
C LYS A 37 -2.73 -22.17 -5.20
N HIS A 38 -3.23 -21.62 -6.31
CA HIS A 38 -2.31 -21.09 -7.33
C HIS A 38 -2.68 -19.76 -7.99
N VAL A 39 -3.96 -19.40 -8.12
CA VAL A 39 -4.32 -18.19 -8.89
C VAL A 39 -4.80 -17.05 -7.99
N LYS A 40 -5.75 -17.29 -7.10
CA LYS A 40 -6.36 -16.21 -6.29
C LYS A 40 -5.41 -15.67 -5.22
N THR A 41 -4.66 -16.54 -4.54
CA THR A 41 -3.66 -16.13 -3.54
C THR A 41 -2.50 -15.37 -4.19
N THR A 42 -1.96 -15.90 -5.29
CA THR A 42 -0.87 -15.25 -6.06
C THR A 42 -1.29 -13.90 -6.63
N MET A 43 -2.51 -13.77 -7.18
CA MET A 43 -3.03 -12.51 -7.71
C MET A 43 -3.27 -11.47 -6.60
N SER A 44 -3.78 -11.91 -5.44
CA SER A 44 -4.12 -11.02 -4.33
C SER A 44 -2.90 -10.59 -3.51
N GLY A 45 -1.85 -11.41 -3.50
CA GLY A 45 -0.57 -11.09 -2.89
C GLY A 45 0.27 -10.11 -3.70
N ARG A 46 -0.12 -9.77 -4.94
CA ARG A 46 0.62 -8.81 -5.77
C ARG A 46 0.67 -7.44 -5.11
N GLU A 47 1.85 -6.85 -5.14
CA GLU A 47 2.12 -5.50 -4.65
C GLU A 47 1.18 -4.47 -5.28
N SER A 48 1.03 -4.53 -6.61
CA SER A 48 0.18 -3.61 -7.36
C SER A 48 -1.29 -3.61 -6.92
N TYR A 49 -1.83 -4.73 -6.44
CA TYR A 49 -3.19 -4.78 -5.92
C TYR A 49 -3.26 -4.35 -4.45
N GLY A 50 -2.39 -4.90 -3.60
CA GLY A 50 -2.39 -4.61 -2.17
C GLY A 50 -2.20 -3.13 -1.88
N ASP A 51 -1.22 -2.52 -2.52
CA ASP A 51 -0.80 -1.14 -2.25
C ASP A 51 -1.83 -0.11 -2.72
N ASP A 52 -2.57 -0.41 -3.79
CA ASP A 52 -3.63 0.45 -4.30
C ASP A 52 -4.97 0.23 -3.60
N ALA A 53 -5.27 -1.00 -3.16
CA ALA A 53 -6.56 -1.36 -2.58
C ALA A 53 -6.64 -1.12 -1.08
N ILE A 54 -5.53 -1.14 -0.35
CA ILE A 54 -5.48 -1.03 1.11
C ILE A 54 -5.31 0.44 1.53
N GLY A 55 -5.99 0.82 2.60
CA GLY A 55 -5.84 2.13 3.22
C GLY A 55 -6.54 2.22 4.56
N TYR A 56 -6.45 3.39 5.19
CA TYR A 56 -6.93 3.61 6.57
C TYR A 56 -6.46 2.53 7.54
N VAL A 57 -5.16 2.20 7.46
CA VAL A 57 -4.57 1.18 8.33
C VAL A 57 -4.35 1.77 9.72
N GLN A 58 -4.84 1.08 10.73
CA GLN A 58 -4.70 1.44 12.14
C GLN A 58 -4.31 0.20 12.94
N LEU A 59 -3.61 0.39 14.05
CA LEU A 59 -3.20 -0.69 14.92
C LEU A 59 -3.41 -0.36 16.39
N HIS A 60 -3.57 -1.39 17.20
CA HIS A 60 -3.65 -1.31 18.66
C HIS A 60 -2.80 -2.43 19.24
N ARG A 61 -2.03 -2.12 20.28
CA ARG A 61 -1.18 -3.09 20.99
C ARG A 61 -1.69 -3.25 22.41
N GLU A 62 -1.95 -4.50 22.79
CA GLU A 62 -2.44 -4.85 24.11
C GLU A 62 -1.87 -6.21 24.51
N HIS A 63 -1.22 -6.31 25.68
CA HIS A 63 -0.71 -7.58 26.22
C HIS A 63 0.16 -8.43 25.26
N GLY A 64 0.96 -7.80 24.39
CA GLY A 64 1.80 -8.49 23.40
C GLY A 64 1.05 -8.92 22.12
N LEU A 65 -0.24 -8.62 22.02
CA LEU A 65 -1.04 -8.77 20.81
C LEU A 65 -1.13 -7.44 20.07
N CYS A 66 -0.83 -7.48 18.77
CA CYS A 66 -1.00 -6.37 17.86
C CYS A 66 -2.22 -6.63 16.97
N THR A 67 -3.27 -5.84 17.16
CA THR A 67 -4.47 -5.87 16.33
C THR A 67 -4.38 -4.80 15.26
N LEU A 68 -4.26 -5.19 14.00
CA LEU A 68 -4.37 -4.27 12.86
C LEU A 68 -5.76 -4.30 12.25
N LYS A 69 -6.21 -3.14 11.79
CA LYS A 69 -7.43 -2.98 11.00
C LYS A 69 -7.12 -2.15 9.77
N CYS A 70 -7.74 -2.51 8.65
CA CYS A 70 -7.66 -1.71 7.44
C CYS A 70 -8.98 -1.67 6.67
N LYS A 71 -9.06 -0.79 5.69
CA LYS A 71 -10.13 -0.74 4.69
C LYS A 71 -9.57 -1.15 3.33
N ILE A 72 -10.27 -2.07 2.67
CA ILE A 72 -9.88 -2.58 1.37
C ILE A 72 -10.95 -2.22 0.33
N CYS A 73 -10.51 -1.54 -0.72
CA CYS A 73 -11.36 -1.18 -1.85
C CYS A 73 -11.64 -2.40 -2.73
N PRO A 74 -12.91 -2.69 -3.05
CA PRO A 74 -13.27 -3.77 -3.94
C PRO A 74 -12.83 -3.49 -5.37
N GLU A 75 -12.19 -4.47 -6.01
CA GLU A 75 -11.69 -4.38 -7.39
C GLU A 75 -12.80 -4.22 -8.44
N HIS A 76 -13.77 -5.13 -8.46
CA HIS A 76 -14.76 -5.20 -9.54
C HIS A 76 -15.94 -4.21 -9.38
N LYS A 77 -15.94 -3.40 -8.32
CA LYS A 77 -16.93 -2.35 -8.07
C LYS A 77 -16.32 -1.26 -7.17
N VAL A 78 -15.29 -0.55 -7.63
CA VAL A 78 -14.51 0.43 -6.84
C VAL A 78 -15.33 1.53 -6.13
N ARG A 79 -16.60 1.73 -6.53
CA ARG A 79 -17.57 2.63 -5.88
C ARG A 79 -18.36 2.01 -4.72
N SER A 80 -18.30 0.69 -4.57
CA SER A 80 -18.97 -0.02 -3.49
C SER A 80 -18.29 0.23 -2.16
N LYS A 81 -19.01 -0.03 -1.07
CA LYS A 81 -18.49 0.08 0.30
C LYS A 81 -17.20 -0.75 0.42
N ALA A 82 -16.16 -0.14 0.99
CA ALA A 82 -14.91 -0.82 1.29
C ALA A 82 -15.15 -1.94 2.32
N TYR A 83 -14.41 -3.04 2.20
CA TYR A 83 -14.40 -4.10 3.20
C TYR A 83 -13.47 -3.73 4.35
N ASN A 84 -13.82 -4.13 5.56
CA ASN A 84 -12.92 -3.98 6.70
C ASN A 84 -12.20 -5.32 6.90
N VAL A 85 -10.90 -5.29 7.12
CA VAL A 85 -10.12 -6.49 7.49
C VAL A 85 -9.49 -6.25 8.85
N THR A 86 -9.51 -7.27 9.70
CA THR A 86 -8.86 -7.27 11.01
C THR A 86 -7.85 -8.40 11.05
N MET A 87 -6.62 -8.09 11.44
CA MET A 87 -5.54 -9.06 11.62
C MET A 87 -5.02 -8.96 13.05
N VAL A 88 -4.79 -10.09 13.69
CA VAL A 88 -4.25 -10.16 15.06
C VAL A 88 -2.94 -10.94 15.01
N ILE A 89 -1.89 -10.32 15.53
CA ILE A 89 -0.53 -10.88 15.58
C ILE A 89 -0.10 -10.98 17.02
N ASN A 90 0.44 -12.13 17.41
CA ASN A 90 1.20 -12.28 18.64
C ASN A 90 2.64 -11.82 18.37
N GLU A 91 3.02 -10.64 18.88
CA GLU A 91 4.38 -10.11 18.71
C GLU A 91 5.40 -10.91 19.55
N ASN A 92 4.99 -11.52 20.66
CA ASN A 92 5.89 -12.30 21.53
C ASN A 92 6.25 -13.66 20.94
N GLU A 93 5.25 -14.37 20.40
CA GLU A 93 5.44 -15.68 19.79
C GLU A 93 5.80 -15.58 18.31
N SER A 94 5.78 -14.36 17.73
CA SER A 94 5.92 -14.14 16.29
C SER A 94 4.97 -15.05 15.52
N GLU A 95 3.66 -14.92 15.78
CA GLU A 95 2.62 -15.72 15.12
C GLU A 95 1.46 -14.83 14.64
N VAL A 96 0.98 -15.06 13.42
CA VAL A 96 -0.27 -14.46 12.96
C VAL A 96 -1.42 -15.34 13.47
N ILE A 97 -2.15 -14.86 14.47
CA ILE A 97 -3.26 -15.60 15.09
C ILE A 97 -4.46 -15.67 14.14
N SER A 98 -4.83 -14.54 13.52
CA SER A 98 -6.00 -14.50 12.65
C SER A 98 -5.93 -13.35 11.64
N CYS A 99 -6.57 -13.53 10.48
CA CYS A 99 -6.83 -12.48 9.50
C CYS A 99 -8.24 -12.65 8.93
N GLN A 100 -9.16 -11.77 9.32
CA GLN A 100 -10.59 -11.86 9.04
C GLN A 100 -11.08 -10.67 8.23
N CYS A 101 -11.83 -10.95 7.16
CA CYS A 101 -12.48 -9.93 6.35
C CYS A 101 -13.97 -9.84 6.67
N HIS A 102 -14.47 -8.62 6.87
CA HIS A 102 -15.83 -8.34 7.29
C HIS A 102 -16.68 -7.86 6.13
N GLY A 103 -17.81 -8.51 5.92
CA GLY A 103 -18.80 -8.15 4.89
C GLY A 103 -18.49 -8.70 3.49
N CYS A 104 -17.49 -9.58 3.35
CA CYS A 104 -17.19 -10.27 2.09
C CYS A 104 -17.87 -11.65 2.06
N ALA A 105 -18.54 -12.00 0.96
CA ALA A 105 -19.21 -13.31 0.81
C ALA A 105 -18.25 -14.52 0.94
N ALA A 106 -16.96 -14.31 0.65
CA ALA A 106 -15.93 -15.35 0.73
C ALA A 106 -15.12 -15.31 2.03
N SER A 107 -15.55 -14.56 3.05
CA SER A 107 -14.79 -14.39 4.30
C SER A 107 -14.50 -15.70 5.04
N ALA A 108 -15.38 -16.69 4.91
CA ALA A 108 -15.27 -18.01 5.54
C ALA A 108 -14.44 -19.03 4.73
N GLY A 109 -13.86 -18.65 3.59
CA GLY A 109 -13.14 -19.55 2.70
C GLY A 109 -11.93 -18.90 2.05
N GLY A 110 -11.15 -18.15 2.83
CA GLY A 110 -9.91 -17.54 2.37
C GLY A 110 -10.11 -16.45 1.31
N CYS A 111 -10.80 -15.37 1.68
CA CYS A 111 -11.06 -14.28 0.74
C CYS A 111 -9.77 -13.56 0.30
N LYS A 112 -9.80 -12.99 -0.92
CA LYS A 112 -8.68 -12.21 -1.47
C LYS A 112 -8.26 -11.02 -0.60
N HIS A 113 -9.20 -10.44 0.14
CA HIS A 113 -8.96 -9.26 0.97
C HIS A 113 -8.06 -9.58 2.18
N ALA A 114 -8.30 -10.71 2.83
CA ALA A 114 -7.50 -11.16 3.97
C ALA A 114 -6.06 -11.51 3.53
N VAL A 115 -5.93 -12.24 2.41
CA VAL A 115 -4.62 -12.55 1.80
C VAL A 115 -3.88 -11.28 1.41
N ALA A 116 -4.55 -10.34 0.73
CA ALA A 116 -3.94 -9.09 0.31
C ALA A 116 -3.40 -8.30 1.50
N PHE A 117 -4.17 -8.24 2.60
CA PHE A 117 -3.72 -7.54 3.80
C PHE A 117 -2.54 -8.23 4.49
N LEU A 118 -2.59 -9.55 4.65
CA LEU A 118 -1.50 -10.33 5.23
C LEU A 118 -0.19 -10.11 4.46
N MET A 119 -0.24 -10.28 3.14
CA MET A 119 0.93 -10.11 2.27
C MET A 119 1.41 -8.65 2.23
N TRP A 120 0.49 -7.68 2.34
CA TRP A 120 0.85 -6.28 2.42
C TRP A 120 1.61 -5.96 3.72
N VAL A 121 1.14 -6.43 4.89
CA VAL A 121 1.85 -6.20 6.16
C VAL A 121 3.22 -6.88 6.14
N HIS A 122 3.32 -8.11 5.64
CA HIS A 122 4.59 -8.81 5.46
C HIS A 122 5.60 -7.95 4.68
N ARG A 123 5.25 -7.51 3.46
CA ARG A 123 6.12 -6.65 2.64
C ARG A 123 6.51 -5.36 3.36
N ARG A 124 5.54 -4.63 3.90
CA ARG A 124 5.78 -3.33 4.57
C ARG A 124 6.59 -3.45 5.85
N SER A 125 6.57 -4.62 6.49
CA SER A 125 7.38 -4.88 7.69
C SER A 125 8.83 -5.28 7.37
N GLU A 126 9.11 -5.73 6.13
CA GLU A 126 10.45 -6.10 5.67
C GLU A 126 11.16 -4.96 4.91
N GLU A 127 10.42 -3.95 4.46
CA GLU A 127 10.98 -2.74 3.85
C GLU A 127 11.93 -2.02 4.83
N PRO A 128 13.15 -1.64 4.40
CA PRO A 128 14.05 -0.89 5.25
C PRO A 128 13.42 0.45 5.66
N PRO A 129 13.66 0.94 6.88
CA PRO A 129 13.12 2.22 7.32
C PRO A 129 13.56 3.34 6.37
N SER A 130 12.59 3.95 5.67
CA SER A 130 12.86 5.11 4.83
C SER A 130 13.16 6.34 5.68
N THR A 131 13.98 7.25 5.16
CA THR A 131 14.23 8.55 5.81
C THR A 131 12.99 9.45 5.87
N SER A 132 11.94 9.12 5.10
CA SER A 132 10.61 9.72 5.18
C SER A 132 9.64 8.82 5.94
N VAL A 133 8.77 9.42 6.77
CA VAL A 133 7.65 8.71 7.41
C VAL A 133 6.57 8.45 6.36
N GLU A 134 6.23 7.18 6.12
CA GLU A 134 5.12 6.83 5.24
C GLU A 134 3.84 6.62 6.06
N CYS A 135 2.82 7.42 5.78
CA CYS A 135 1.50 7.28 6.42
C CYS A 135 0.63 6.26 5.67
N TYR A 136 0.10 5.27 6.41
CA TYR A 136 -0.84 4.27 5.89
C TYR A 136 -2.31 4.58 6.24
N TRP A 137 -2.55 5.64 7.01
CA TRP A 137 -3.89 6.21 7.23
C TRP A 137 -4.32 7.12 6.07
N LYS A 138 -4.26 6.59 4.86
CA LYS A 138 -4.63 7.30 3.62
C LYS A 138 -5.77 6.59 2.91
N LYS A 139 -6.49 7.34 2.08
CA LYS A 139 -7.54 6.77 1.21
C LYS A 139 -6.89 5.84 0.18
N PRO A 140 -7.40 4.62 -0.05
CA PRO A 140 -6.84 3.70 -1.05
C PRO A 140 -6.79 4.34 -2.44
N THR A 141 -5.70 4.15 -3.18
CA THR A 141 -5.53 4.69 -4.54
C THR A 141 -6.62 4.19 -5.49
N LEU A 142 -6.98 2.91 -5.37
CA LEU A 142 -7.99 2.25 -6.21
C LEU A 142 -9.37 2.91 -6.11
N SER A 143 -9.68 3.53 -4.98
CA SER A 143 -10.92 4.30 -4.79
C SER A 143 -11.05 5.52 -5.70
N ARG A 144 -9.94 5.96 -6.34
CA ARG A 144 -9.91 7.09 -7.28
C ARG A 144 -10.24 6.67 -8.71
N VAL A 145 -10.14 5.38 -9.04
CA VAL A 145 -10.47 4.88 -10.38
C VAL A 145 -11.94 5.19 -10.71
N GLY A 146 -12.17 5.77 -11.90
CA GLY A 146 -13.50 6.17 -12.34
C GLY A 146 -14.05 7.46 -11.68
N THR A 147 -13.22 8.27 -11.04
CA THR A 147 -13.58 9.65 -10.69
C THR A 147 -13.36 10.59 -11.87
N THR A 148 -14.41 11.25 -12.34
CA THR A 148 -14.31 12.29 -13.39
C THR A 148 -13.60 13.50 -12.77
N LEU A 149 -12.37 13.78 -13.21
CA LEU A 149 -11.70 15.03 -12.89
C LEU A 149 -12.46 16.15 -13.64
N LYS A 150 -13.35 16.85 -12.94
CA LYS A 150 -14.14 17.94 -13.53
C LYS A 150 -13.26 19.10 -14.01
N TYR A 151 -12.09 19.26 -13.38
CA TYR A 151 -11.06 20.23 -13.73
C TYR A 151 -9.73 19.71 -13.20
N ILE A 152 -8.66 19.87 -13.99
CA ILE A 152 -7.28 19.64 -13.54
C ILE A 152 -6.66 21.01 -13.30
N THR A 153 -6.21 21.27 -12.08
CA THR A 153 -5.48 22.51 -11.78
C THR A 153 -4.04 22.38 -12.24
N VAL A 154 -3.41 23.49 -12.66
CA VAL A 154 -2.00 23.53 -13.09
C VAL A 154 -1.07 22.97 -12.00
N GLN A 155 -1.41 23.19 -10.72
CA GLN A 155 -0.69 22.65 -9.57
C GLN A 155 -0.72 21.10 -9.52
N GLN A 156 -1.77 20.45 -10.00
CA GLN A 156 -1.90 18.99 -10.02
C GLN A 156 -1.16 18.34 -11.20
N MET A 157 -0.90 19.09 -12.28
CA MET A 157 -0.06 18.65 -13.40
C MET A 157 1.43 18.67 -13.03
N SER A 158 1.83 19.58 -12.13
CA SER A 158 3.21 19.71 -11.67
C SER A 158 3.52 18.75 -10.52
N LYS A 159 3.58 17.45 -10.81
CA LYS A 159 4.28 16.49 -9.93
C LYS A 159 5.68 16.20 -10.47
N LYS A 160 6.54 17.20 -10.36
CA LYS A 160 7.97 17.10 -10.09
C LYS A 160 8.49 18.51 -9.87
N GLU A 161 8.87 18.83 -8.64
CA GLU A 161 9.98 19.76 -8.46
C GLU A 161 11.20 19.03 -9.06
N VAL A 162 11.47 19.29 -10.34
CA VAL A 162 12.79 19.00 -10.88
C VAL A 162 13.71 19.96 -10.14
N PRO A 163 14.75 19.49 -9.43
CA PRO A 163 15.76 20.40 -8.91
C PRO A 163 16.23 21.23 -10.09
N HIS A 164 16.14 22.56 -10.01
CA HIS A 164 16.75 23.43 -11.00
C HIS A 164 18.27 23.24 -10.90
N LYS A 165 18.78 22.20 -11.55
CA LYS A 165 20.18 22.06 -11.89
C LYS A 165 20.36 22.87 -13.16
N PRO A 166 21.00 24.05 -13.14
CA PRO A 166 21.40 24.68 -14.40
C PRO A 166 22.25 23.66 -15.16
N SER A 167 21.85 23.35 -16.39
CA SER A 167 22.60 22.45 -17.26
C SER A 167 23.93 23.09 -17.58
N THR A 168 24.99 22.69 -16.87
CA THR A 168 26.39 23.05 -17.19
C THR A 168 26.89 22.21 -18.36
N SER A 169 26.12 22.12 -19.44
CA SER A 169 26.61 21.58 -20.71
C SER A 169 27.19 22.72 -21.52
N ALA A 170 28.45 22.60 -21.95
CA ALA A 170 29.12 23.57 -22.82
C ALA A 170 28.30 23.89 -24.09
N LEU A 171 27.49 22.91 -24.53
CA LEU A 171 26.55 23.05 -25.64
C LEU A 171 25.50 24.16 -25.42
N TYR A 172 25.05 24.38 -24.17
CA TYR A 172 24.06 25.42 -23.86
C TYR A 172 24.67 26.83 -23.94
N THR A 173 25.91 26.99 -23.47
CA THR A 173 26.64 28.27 -23.57
C THR A 173 27.02 28.59 -25.02
N ASP A 174 27.40 27.58 -25.81
CA ASP A 174 27.75 27.76 -27.22
C ASP A 174 26.54 28.15 -28.08
N PHE A 175 25.36 27.62 -27.74
CA PHE A 175 24.11 27.97 -28.41
C PHE A 175 23.69 29.43 -28.12
N ILE A 176 23.79 29.87 -26.85
CA ILE A 176 23.52 31.27 -26.47
C ILE A 176 24.55 32.23 -27.09
N GLY A 177 25.83 31.85 -27.14
CA GLY A 177 26.89 32.64 -27.77
C GLY A 177 26.71 32.79 -29.28
N SER A 178 26.23 31.75 -29.95
CA SER A 178 25.95 31.76 -31.40
C SER A 178 24.76 32.64 -31.76
N GLN A 179 23.77 32.80 -30.86
CA GLN A 179 22.64 33.70 -31.06
C GLN A 179 23.04 35.17 -30.85
N LYS A 180 23.86 35.49 -29.84
CA LYS A 180 24.35 36.87 -29.61
C LYS A 180 25.23 37.39 -30.76
N LYS A 181 26.04 36.53 -31.38
CA LYS A 181 26.85 36.92 -32.56
C LYS A 181 26.01 37.24 -33.81
N LYS A 182 24.79 36.71 -33.93
CA LYS A 182 23.89 37.03 -35.05
C LYS A 182 23.13 38.35 -34.87
N THR A 183 23.09 38.90 -33.66
CA THR A 183 22.36 40.16 -33.36
C THR A 183 23.26 41.40 -33.29
N SER A 184 24.58 41.24 -33.41
CA SER A 184 25.54 42.36 -33.38
C SER A 184 26.16 42.69 -34.75
N THR A 185 25.61 42.16 -35.84
CA THR A 185 26.00 42.54 -37.21
C THR A 185 24.81 43.12 -37.97
N LEU A 186 24.22 44.16 -37.39
CA LEU A 186 23.42 45.20 -38.05
C LEU A 186 23.72 46.52 -37.35
#